data_AF-F5YII7-F1
#
_entry.id   AF-F5YII7-F1
#
_cell.length_a   1.000
_cell.length_b   1.000
_cell.length_c   1.000
_cell.angle_alpha   90.00
_cell.angle_beta   90.00
_cell.angle_gamma   90.00
#
_symmetry.space_group_name_H-M   'P 1'
#
loop_
_entity.id
_entity.type
_entity.pdbx_description
1 polymer ?
#
loop_
_entity_poly.entity_id
_entity_poly.type
_entity_poly.pdbx_seq_one_letter_code
_entity_poly.pdbx_strand_id
1 'polypeptide(L)'
;MKQLIKSAAVVLTGLLVSCAFEPGFPAQTGPGVQIETSVNEYLSRKDVLALSHLQTEHVVGEEKLKTLVLDFIGGGNTPGRSAVSPGPVITGLTKLEGKGFGSPGNNARMSLGNPDPAEIPFYVFTIENREEGTLGFALTCGDDRIGNVLAVVEKGVYDDMENPFLPIFYSYLDQYIGNTIDIYNSITEEDINAALAKSGSSPAPVTRSVLPIIDDMFFYDIESVKDMGIPLLKTYWGQGYPYNALVSSALGGSYPTGCVATAMAQIMAYHKFPNNWYNNGVPLARYNWDAMISGRADNGVATLMVEIGQRVQMGYSPNGSNTDADNIAGAFVNMGYISSSFMSFNPAHIMTSINSGCPVLINGYDTKTVTLSFLGIPIKTKYTGHTWIIDGFRSRYLVVNKTIVNLQNPMQYVHCNLGWDGYCDGWYLGDVFYAAPGMIPEPDPPVQQRSQTPNNYQYKLEIMPYVYPNPALQNMGY
;
A
#
# COMPACT_ATOMS: atom_id res chain seq x y z
N MET A 1 46.94 39.03 -8.86
CA MET A 1 46.42 40.34 -8.39
C MET A 1 45.13 40.02 -7.62
N LYS A 2 45.27 39.63 -6.36
CA LYS A 2 45.01 40.46 -5.16
C LYS A 2 43.53 40.84 -5.00
N GLN A 3 42.93 40.24 -3.98
CA GLN A 3 41.97 40.79 -3.01
C GLN A 3 40.70 41.49 -3.52
N LEU A 4 39.55 40.97 -3.07
CA LEU A 4 38.78 41.65 -2.03
C LEU A 4 37.94 40.65 -1.22
N ILE A 5 38.16 40.72 0.10
CA ILE A 5 37.58 39.95 1.20
C ILE A 5 36.61 40.89 1.93
N LYS A 6 35.64 40.29 2.65
CA LYS A 6 34.85 40.79 3.81
C LYS A 6 33.42 41.18 3.45
N SER A 7 32.38 40.84 4.21
CA SER A 7 32.19 40.04 5.42
C SER A 7 30.67 39.96 5.61
N ALA A 8 30.13 38.77 5.91
CA ALA A 8 28.86 38.65 6.63
C ALA A 8 28.86 37.32 7.37
N ALA A 9 29.55 37.31 8.52
CA ALA A 9 29.30 36.33 9.55
C ALA A 9 27.92 36.65 10.13
N VAL A 10 26.90 35.91 9.70
CA VAL A 10 25.64 35.83 10.44
C VAL A 10 25.78 34.67 11.40
N VAL A 11 25.88 35.04 12.65
CA VAL A 11 25.76 34.18 13.82
C VAL A 11 24.41 33.45 13.73
N LEU A 12 24.43 32.14 13.45
CA LEU A 12 23.24 31.30 13.53
C LEU A 12 23.12 30.78 14.98
N THR A 13 22.75 31.65 15.92
CA THR A 13 22.24 31.23 17.22
C THR A 13 20.74 30.95 17.11
N GLY A 14 20.37 29.70 17.37
CA GLY A 14 19.10 29.34 17.99
C GLY A 14 17.87 29.29 17.10
N LEU A 15 17.50 28.08 16.67
CA LEU A 15 16.22 27.46 17.01
C LEU A 15 16.27 25.99 16.53
N LEU A 16 16.82 25.13 17.38
CA LEU A 16 16.47 23.71 17.36
C LEU A 16 15.00 23.63 17.75
N VAL A 17 14.10 23.65 16.78
CA VAL A 17 12.72 23.22 17.01
C VAL A 17 12.75 21.70 16.99
N SER A 18 12.93 21.11 18.18
CA SER A 18 12.53 19.73 18.41
C SER A 18 11.00 19.68 18.29
N CYS A 19 10.48 19.28 17.13
CA CYS A 19 9.09 18.85 17.04
C CYS A 19 8.98 17.47 17.68
N ALA A 20 9.02 17.40 19.01
CA ALA A 20 8.33 16.35 19.73
C ALA A 20 6.84 16.66 19.61
N PHE A 21 6.21 16.15 18.55
CA PHE A 21 4.77 16.18 18.41
C PHE A 21 4.25 14.97 19.18
N GLU A 22 3.86 15.17 20.45
CA GLU A 22 3.00 14.24 21.19
C GLU A 22 1.55 14.64 20.89
N PRO A 23 0.79 13.88 20.08
CA PRO A 23 -0.64 14.11 19.99
C PRO A 23 -1.30 13.36 21.15
N GLY A 24 -1.55 14.08 22.25
CA GLY A 24 -2.53 13.65 23.23
C GLY A 24 -3.93 13.82 22.64
N PHE A 25 -4.53 12.73 22.17
CA PHE A 25 -5.94 12.69 21.79
C PHE A 25 -6.69 11.76 22.75
N PRO A 26 -7.79 12.20 23.38
CA PRO A 26 -8.67 11.31 24.11
C PRO A 26 -9.46 10.45 23.11
N ALA A 27 -9.24 9.13 23.15
CA ALA A 27 -10.03 8.16 22.40
C ALA A 27 -11.51 8.24 22.83
N GLN A 28 -12.43 8.52 21.91
CA GLN A 28 -13.84 8.24 22.12
C GLN A 28 -14.17 6.93 21.40
N THR A 29 -14.57 5.93 22.18
CA THR A 29 -14.72 4.55 21.71
C THR A 29 -16.14 4.27 21.22
N GLY A 30 -16.26 3.43 20.20
CA GLY A 30 -17.49 2.72 19.88
C GLY A 30 -17.96 1.82 21.03
N PRO A 31 -19.22 1.34 21.00
CA PRO A 31 -19.83 0.67 22.14
C PRO A 31 -19.23 -0.73 22.34
N GLY A 32 -18.42 -0.93 23.40
CA GLY A 32 -18.08 -2.29 23.85
C GLY A 32 -16.89 -2.45 24.80
N VAL A 33 -15.85 -1.61 24.72
CA VAL A 33 -14.65 -1.78 25.57
C VAL A 33 -14.36 -0.51 26.34
N GLN A 34 -14.43 -0.61 27.68
CA GLN A 34 -13.97 0.43 28.60
C GLN A 34 -12.43 0.38 28.61
N ILE A 35 -11.77 1.37 28.02
CA ILE A 35 -10.32 1.47 27.89
C ILE A 35 -9.77 2.23 29.09
N GLU A 36 -8.84 1.63 29.83
CA GLU A 36 -8.44 2.15 31.15
C GLU A 36 -7.22 3.09 31.11
N THR A 37 -6.28 2.96 30.14
CA THR A 37 -5.12 3.86 29.96
C THR A 37 -4.44 3.70 28.58
N SER A 38 -3.56 4.63 28.18
CA SER A 38 -2.65 4.51 27.02
C SER A 38 -1.18 4.47 27.48
N VAL A 39 -0.36 3.56 26.93
CA VAL A 39 1.07 3.47 27.25
C VAL A 39 1.91 4.31 26.26
N ASN A 40 2.93 5.03 26.76
CA ASN A 40 3.79 5.92 25.95
C ASN A 40 4.86 5.19 25.11
N GLU A 41 5.00 3.88 25.25
CA GLU A 41 5.99 3.09 24.50
C GLU A 41 5.37 2.44 23.25
N TYR A 42 6.19 2.30 22.21
CA TYR A 42 5.79 1.75 20.91
C TYR A 42 6.28 0.32 20.75
N LEU A 43 5.37 -0.61 20.45
CA LEU A 43 5.69 -2.00 20.15
C LEU A 43 6.14 -2.17 18.70
N SER A 44 7.27 -2.82 18.52
CA SER A 44 7.73 -3.32 17.22
C SER A 44 6.95 -4.57 16.81
N ARG A 45 7.07 -4.98 15.53
CA ARG A 45 6.54 -6.27 15.07
C ARG A 45 7.12 -7.46 15.85
N LYS A 46 8.40 -7.41 16.23
CA LYS A 46 9.01 -8.44 17.08
C LYS A 46 8.34 -8.48 18.46
N ASP A 47 8.06 -7.32 19.04
CA ASP A 47 7.38 -7.25 20.34
C ASP A 47 5.95 -7.82 20.26
N VAL A 48 5.20 -7.49 19.21
CA VAL A 48 3.85 -8.06 18.98
C VAL A 48 3.90 -9.59 18.85
N LEU A 49 4.84 -10.11 18.06
CA LEU A 49 5.04 -11.56 17.94
C LEU A 49 5.52 -12.19 19.26
N ALA A 50 6.30 -11.48 20.08
CA ALA A 50 6.71 -11.96 21.40
C ALA A 50 5.53 -12.06 22.36
N LEU A 51 4.61 -11.10 22.34
CA LEU A 51 3.36 -11.20 23.09
C LEU A 51 2.48 -12.36 22.60
N SER A 52 2.52 -12.69 21.30
CA SER A 52 1.76 -13.83 20.77
C SER A 52 2.23 -15.19 21.30
N HIS A 53 3.50 -15.34 21.74
CA HIS A 53 3.97 -16.57 22.43
C HIS A 53 3.24 -16.85 23.75
N LEU A 54 2.49 -15.88 24.29
CA LEU A 54 1.66 -16.06 25.48
C LEU A 54 0.29 -16.68 25.15
N GLN A 55 -0.10 -16.74 23.88
CA GLN A 55 -1.32 -17.41 23.42
C GLN A 55 -1.07 -18.91 23.28
N THR A 56 -2.10 -19.71 23.54
CA THR A 56 -2.03 -21.17 23.40
C THR A 56 -2.50 -21.67 22.04
N GLU A 57 -3.19 -20.83 21.28
CA GLU A 57 -3.75 -21.16 19.96
C GLU A 57 -3.70 -19.92 19.07
N HIS A 58 -3.33 -20.14 17.80
CA HIS A 58 -3.21 -19.10 16.77
C HIS A 58 -4.16 -19.33 15.58
N VAL A 59 -4.90 -20.44 15.62
CA VAL A 59 -5.81 -20.82 14.54
C VAL A 59 -7.09 -20.02 14.66
N VAL A 60 -7.43 -19.29 13.59
CA VAL A 60 -8.63 -18.48 13.51
C VAL A 60 -9.63 -19.16 12.57
N GLY A 61 -10.79 -19.52 13.12
CA GLY A 61 -11.86 -20.19 12.38
C GLY A 61 -12.62 -19.28 11.42
N GLU A 62 -13.27 -19.90 10.43
CA GLU A 62 -14.00 -19.24 9.33
C GLU A 62 -15.03 -18.21 9.79
N GLU A 63 -15.81 -18.50 10.84
CA GLU A 63 -16.82 -17.57 11.36
C GLU A 63 -16.22 -16.30 11.97
N LYS A 64 -15.06 -16.42 12.64
CA LYS A 64 -14.32 -15.25 13.16
C LYS A 64 -13.75 -14.42 12.01
N LEU A 65 -13.15 -15.07 11.00
CA LEU A 65 -12.66 -14.38 9.79
C LEU A 65 -13.79 -13.67 9.04
N LYS A 66 -14.95 -14.31 8.89
CA LYS A 66 -16.12 -13.72 8.27
C LYS A 66 -16.59 -12.47 9.01
N THR A 67 -16.61 -12.52 10.34
CA THR A 67 -16.96 -11.36 11.19
C THR A 67 -15.98 -10.21 10.98
N LEU A 68 -14.68 -10.51 10.99
CA LEU A 68 -13.64 -9.50 10.74
C LEU A 68 -13.76 -8.86 9.34
N VAL A 69 -14.10 -9.65 8.31
CA VAL A 69 -14.37 -9.12 6.96
C VAL A 69 -15.61 -8.21 6.96
N LEU A 70 -16.70 -8.62 7.61
CA LEU A 70 -17.92 -7.82 7.73
C LEU A 70 -17.67 -6.50 8.46
N ASP A 71 -16.89 -6.54 9.55
CA ASP A 71 -16.50 -5.33 10.28
C ASP A 71 -15.63 -4.42 9.40
N PHE A 72 -14.70 -4.99 8.63
CA PHE A 72 -13.83 -4.22 7.73
C PHE A 72 -14.60 -3.47 6.64
N ILE A 73 -15.63 -4.09 6.07
CA ILE A 73 -16.47 -3.51 5.01
C ILE A 73 -17.65 -2.68 5.56
N GLY A 74 -17.77 -2.55 6.89
CA GLY A 74 -18.84 -1.77 7.54
C GLY A 74 -20.20 -2.46 7.58
N GLY A 75 -20.25 -3.79 7.38
CA GLY A 75 -21.45 -4.64 7.46
C GLY A 75 -21.74 -5.20 8.86
N GLY A 76 -20.95 -4.85 9.87
CA GLY A 76 -21.19 -5.24 11.27
C GLY A 76 -22.35 -4.44 11.89
N ASN A 77 -23.31 -5.15 12.49
CA ASN A 77 -24.42 -4.56 13.27
C ASN A 77 -23.88 -3.73 14.44
N THR A 78 -23.58 -2.46 14.21
CA THR A 78 -23.43 -1.48 15.30
C THR A 78 -24.83 -1.12 15.80
N PRO A 79 -25.17 -1.39 17.08
CA PRO A 79 -26.47 -1.01 17.62
C PRO A 79 -26.57 0.52 17.61
N GLY A 80 -27.38 1.08 16.72
CA GLY A 80 -27.68 2.52 16.71
C GLY A 80 -27.72 3.21 15.35
N ARG A 81 -27.24 2.59 14.26
CA ARG A 81 -27.43 3.16 12.91
C ARG A 81 -28.79 2.72 12.36
N SER A 82 -29.76 3.64 12.36
CA SER A 82 -31.04 3.46 11.67
C SER A 82 -30.84 3.08 10.20
N ALA A 83 -31.69 2.18 9.71
CA ALA A 83 -31.74 1.60 8.37
C ALA A 83 -31.21 2.52 7.26
N VAL A 84 -30.09 2.14 6.65
CA VAL A 84 -29.61 2.63 5.36
C VAL A 84 -29.23 1.40 4.52
N SER A 85 -29.56 1.45 3.22
CA SER A 85 -29.28 0.53 2.09
C SER A 85 -28.49 -0.76 2.36
N PRO A 86 -28.84 -1.93 1.78
CA PRO A 86 -28.08 -3.17 2.00
C PRO A 86 -26.66 -3.01 1.47
N GLY A 87 -25.72 -2.72 2.37
CA GLY A 87 -24.30 -2.59 2.06
C GLY A 87 -23.68 -3.89 1.53
N PRO A 88 -22.36 -3.91 1.31
CA PRO A 88 -21.68 -5.10 0.81
C PRO A 88 -21.99 -6.34 1.65
N VAL A 89 -22.31 -7.46 1.00
CA VAL A 89 -22.63 -8.72 1.67
C VAL A 89 -21.70 -9.83 1.23
N ILE A 90 -21.41 -10.75 2.13
CA ILE A 90 -20.65 -11.97 1.81
C ILE A 90 -21.61 -13.00 1.21
N THR A 91 -21.31 -13.46 0.00
CA THR A 91 -22.15 -14.41 -0.75
C THR A 91 -21.48 -15.76 -1.00
N GLY A 92 -20.17 -15.86 -0.81
CA GLY A 92 -19.40 -17.08 -1.04
C GLY A 92 -18.20 -17.19 -0.11
N LEU A 93 -17.70 -18.41 0.06
CA LEU A 93 -16.49 -18.75 0.80
C LEU A 93 -15.78 -19.90 0.07
N THR A 94 -14.49 -19.71 -0.19
CA THR A 94 -13.60 -20.73 -0.73
C THR A 94 -12.40 -20.89 0.19
N LYS A 95 -12.16 -22.11 0.68
CA LYS A 95 -10.90 -22.46 1.35
C LYS A 95 -9.83 -22.76 0.32
N LEU A 96 -8.64 -22.20 0.48
CA LEU A 96 -7.50 -22.45 -0.39
C LEU A 96 -6.69 -23.61 0.17
N GLU A 97 -6.75 -24.76 -0.50
CA GLU A 97 -6.01 -25.97 -0.10
C GLU A 97 -4.64 -26.03 -0.79
N GLY A 98 -3.56 -26.28 -0.04
CA GLY A 98 -2.26 -26.77 -0.54
C GLY A 98 -1.48 -25.91 -1.54
N LYS A 99 -1.93 -24.70 -1.90
CA LYS A 99 -1.23 -23.81 -2.85
C LYS A 99 -0.43 -22.75 -2.10
N GLY A 100 0.90 -22.80 -2.22
CA GLY A 100 1.72 -21.63 -1.91
C GLY A 100 1.42 -20.50 -2.89
N PHE A 101 1.48 -19.27 -2.41
CA PHE A 101 1.18 -18.08 -3.19
C PHE A 101 2.35 -17.74 -4.12
N GLY A 102 2.39 -18.35 -5.30
CA GLY A 102 3.09 -17.80 -6.47
C GLY A 102 4.55 -18.21 -6.73
N SER A 103 5.13 -19.17 -6.02
CA SER A 103 6.48 -19.68 -6.37
C SER A 103 6.44 -21.17 -6.76
N PRO A 104 6.96 -21.57 -7.94
CA PRO A 104 7.10 -22.98 -8.30
C PRO A 104 8.11 -23.65 -7.33
N GLY A 105 7.60 -24.31 -6.30
CA GLY A 105 8.42 -25.05 -5.32
C GLY A 105 7.99 -24.93 -3.86
N ASN A 106 7.16 -23.95 -3.49
CA ASN A 106 6.71 -23.77 -2.11
C ASN A 106 5.27 -24.26 -1.94
N ASN A 107 5.06 -25.57 -1.98
CA ASN A 107 3.77 -26.14 -1.59
C ASN A 107 3.63 -26.03 -0.07
N ALA A 108 2.50 -25.48 0.39
CA ALA A 108 2.06 -25.39 1.79
C ALA A 108 3.08 -24.81 2.80
N ARG A 109 2.94 -23.52 3.14
CA ARG A 109 3.71 -22.92 4.23
C ARG A 109 3.14 -23.38 5.57
N MET A 110 4.04 -23.88 6.41
CA MET A 110 3.79 -24.60 7.66
C MET A 110 3.35 -23.65 8.77
N SER A 111 2.38 -24.06 9.61
CA SER A 111 2.01 -23.31 10.81
C SER A 111 3.20 -23.18 11.77
N LEU A 112 3.32 -22.01 12.39
CA LEU A 112 4.35 -21.71 13.37
C LEU A 112 4.10 -22.43 14.70
N GLY A 113 5.15 -23.03 15.28
CA GLY A 113 5.16 -23.53 16.66
C GLY A 113 4.47 -24.88 16.93
N ASN A 114 4.04 -25.63 15.91
CA ASN A 114 3.45 -26.97 16.10
C ASN A 114 4.49 -28.06 15.77
N PRO A 115 4.69 -29.10 16.62
CA PRO A 115 5.56 -30.24 16.30
C PRO A 115 5.07 -31.08 15.10
N ASP A 116 3.81 -30.90 14.69
CA ASP A 116 3.22 -31.50 13.49
C ASP A 116 2.70 -30.35 12.59
N PRO A 117 3.26 -30.15 11.38
CA PRO A 117 3.00 -28.95 10.59
C PRO A 117 1.61 -29.01 9.93
N ALA A 118 0.61 -28.45 10.62
CA ALA A 118 -0.65 -28.10 9.97
C ALA A 118 -0.41 -26.97 8.96
N GLU A 119 -0.97 -27.07 7.75
CA GLU A 119 -0.91 -26.01 6.74
C GLU A 119 -1.59 -24.74 7.27
N ILE A 120 -1.02 -23.55 7.01
CA ILE A 120 -1.70 -22.27 7.29
C ILE A 120 -2.93 -22.17 6.37
N PRO A 121 -4.16 -22.14 6.89
CA PRO A 121 -5.35 -22.12 6.03
C PRO A 121 -5.62 -20.69 5.56
N PHE A 122 -5.83 -20.53 4.25
CA PHE A 122 -6.26 -19.26 3.67
C PHE A 122 -7.69 -19.38 3.13
N TYR A 123 -8.43 -18.29 3.19
CA TYR A 123 -9.83 -18.26 2.76
C TYR A 123 -10.13 -17.02 1.92
N VAL A 124 -10.98 -17.21 0.93
CA VAL A 124 -11.49 -16.15 0.06
C VAL A 124 -12.98 -16.03 0.28
N PHE A 125 -13.42 -14.87 0.75
CA PHE A 125 -14.83 -14.53 0.85
C PHE A 125 -15.24 -13.73 -0.39
N THR A 126 -16.28 -14.17 -1.10
CA THR A 126 -16.87 -13.38 -2.20
C THR A 126 -17.76 -12.29 -1.61
N ILE A 127 -17.55 -11.05 -2.04
CA ILE A 127 -18.29 -9.88 -1.59
C ILE A 127 -19.13 -9.38 -2.76
N GLU A 128 -20.43 -9.19 -2.54
CA GLU A 128 -21.35 -8.60 -3.51
C GLU A 128 -21.73 -7.19 -3.04
N ASN A 129 -21.41 -6.18 -3.83
CA ASN A 129 -21.96 -4.84 -3.66
C ASN A 129 -23.21 -4.70 -4.55
N ARG A 130 -24.38 -4.85 -3.93
CA ARG A 130 -25.67 -4.87 -4.63
C ARG A 130 -26.08 -3.53 -5.22
N GLU A 131 -25.59 -2.43 -4.65
CA GLU A 131 -25.90 -1.07 -5.11
C GLU A 131 -25.15 -0.76 -6.41
N GLU A 132 -23.87 -1.15 -6.47
CA GLU A 132 -23.03 -0.95 -7.66
C GLU A 132 -23.13 -2.10 -8.67
N GLY A 133 -23.71 -3.23 -8.27
CA GLY A 133 -23.78 -4.44 -9.10
C GLY A 133 -22.41 -5.08 -9.35
N THR A 134 -21.47 -4.90 -8.42
CA THR A 134 -20.09 -5.38 -8.54
C THR A 134 -19.85 -6.59 -7.62
N LEU A 135 -18.94 -7.45 -8.07
CA LEU A 135 -18.39 -8.54 -7.26
C LEU A 135 -16.95 -8.20 -6.90
N GLY A 136 -16.61 -8.43 -5.64
CA GLY A 136 -15.29 -8.29 -5.06
C GLY A 136 -14.94 -9.51 -4.20
N PHE A 137 -13.85 -9.42 -3.46
CA PHE A 137 -13.43 -10.50 -2.56
C PHE A 137 -12.63 -9.98 -1.37
N ALA A 138 -12.61 -10.76 -0.29
CA ALA A 138 -11.64 -10.62 0.78
C ALA A 138 -10.76 -11.86 0.88
N LEU A 139 -9.44 -11.66 0.90
CA LEU A 139 -8.46 -12.70 1.19
C LEU A 139 -8.12 -12.66 2.68
N THR A 140 -8.15 -13.82 3.33
CA THR A 140 -7.95 -13.96 4.76
C THR A 140 -7.01 -15.12 5.09
N CYS A 141 -6.39 -15.07 6.27
CA CYS A 141 -5.52 -16.09 6.81
C CYS A 141 -6.06 -16.56 8.16
N GLY A 142 -6.11 -17.87 8.38
CA GLY A 142 -6.50 -18.46 9.65
C GLY A 142 -5.36 -18.58 10.66
N ASP A 143 -4.26 -17.84 10.50
CA ASP A 143 -3.15 -17.74 11.47
C ASP A 143 -2.96 -16.27 11.87
N ASP A 144 -3.30 -15.94 13.11
CA ASP A 144 -3.37 -14.55 13.59
C ASP A 144 -2.00 -13.85 13.65
N ARG A 145 -0.90 -14.60 13.64
CA ARG A 145 0.48 -14.09 13.60
C ARG A 145 0.83 -13.51 12.23
N ILE A 146 0.20 -14.02 11.17
CA ILE A 146 0.29 -13.47 9.81
C ILE A 146 -0.67 -12.29 9.65
N GLY A 147 -1.83 -12.36 10.30
CA GLY A 147 -2.88 -11.35 10.21
C GLY A 147 -4.10 -11.86 9.45
N ASN A 148 -5.28 -11.60 10.00
CA ASN A 148 -6.50 -12.29 9.62
C ASN A 148 -7.10 -11.82 8.29
N VAL A 149 -7.20 -10.51 8.06
CA VAL A 149 -7.67 -9.93 6.79
C VAL A 149 -6.46 -9.41 6.03
N LEU A 150 -6.14 -10.01 4.88
CA LEU A 150 -4.96 -9.70 4.09
C LEU A 150 -5.25 -8.71 2.97
N ALA A 151 -6.41 -8.86 2.33
CA ALA A 151 -6.88 -7.93 1.31
C ALA A 151 -8.40 -7.87 1.29
N VAL A 152 -8.95 -6.71 0.95
CA VAL A 152 -10.37 -6.49 0.64
C VAL A 152 -10.45 -5.69 -0.64
N VAL A 153 -10.97 -6.33 -1.68
CA VAL A 153 -11.11 -5.79 -3.03
C VAL A 153 -12.59 -5.59 -3.32
N GLU A 154 -12.98 -4.36 -3.66
CA GLU A 154 -14.39 -3.98 -3.82
C GLU A 154 -14.96 -4.44 -5.16
N LYS A 155 -14.13 -4.44 -6.21
CA LYS A 155 -14.47 -4.88 -7.56
C LYS A 155 -13.34 -5.74 -8.12
N GLY A 156 -13.61 -7.00 -8.43
CA GLY A 156 -12.66 -7.92 -9.03
C GLY A 156 -12.94 -9.36 -8.64
N VAL A 157 -12.35 -10.30 -9.38
CA VAL A 157 -12.38 -11.72 -9.00
C VAL A 157 -11.06 -12.15 -8.38
N TYR A 158 -11.17 -13.16 -7.52
CA TYR A 158 -10.02 -13.91 -7.02
C TYR A 158 -9.60 -14.93 -8.09
N ASP A 159 -8.84 -14.49 -9.08
CA ASP A 159 -8.26 -15.34 -10.12
C ASP A 159 -6.95 -14.71 -10.62
N ASP A 160 -5.83 -15.42 -10.51
CA ASP A 160 -4.50 -14.91 -10.86
C ASP A 160 -4.32 -14.63 -12.36
N MET A 161 -5.14 -15.26 -13.23
CA MET A 161 -5.14 -14.99 -14.66
C MET A 161 -5.92 -13.73 -15.01
N GLU A 162 -6.97 -13.42 -14.25
CA GLU A 162 -7.81 -12.25 -14.48
C GLU A 162 -7.39 -11.04 -13.65
N ASN A 163 -6.68 -11.26 -12.54
CA ASN A 163 -6.20 -10.25 -11.61
C ASN A 163 -4.66 -10.20 -11.59
N PRO A 164 -4.04 -9.34 -12.41
CA PRO A 164 -2.59 -9.24 -12.49
C PRO A 164 -1.94 -8.70 -11.21
N PHE A 165 -2.73 -8.15 -10.27
CA PHE A 165 -2.20 -7.66 -8.99
C PHE A 165 -2.06 -8.75 -7.94
N LEU A 166 -2.84 -9.84 -8.00
CA LEU A 166 -2.71 -10.95 -7.06
C LEU A 166 -1.30 -11.56 -7.08
N PRO A 167 -0.69 -11.88 -8.23
CA PRO A 167 0.71 -12.32 -8.28
C PRO A 167 1.69 -11.34 -7.63
N ILE A 168 1.47 -10.02 -7.79
CA ILE A 168 2.28 -8.97 -7.15
C ILE A 168 2.18 -9.10 -5.63
N PHE A 169 0.95 -9.04 -5.12
CA PHE A 169 0.68 -9.11 -3.70
C PHE A 169 1.19 -10.42 -3.08
N TYR A 170 1.02 -11.54 -3.79
CA TYR A 170 1.50 -12.86 -3.38
C TYR A 170 3.01 -12.94 -3.27
N SER A 171 3.75 -12.39 -4.23
CA SER A 171 5.22 -12.39 -4.17
C SER A 171 5.74 -11.71 -2.90
N TYR A 172 5.04 -10.68 -2.42
CA TYR A 172 5.35 -10.00 -1.17
C TYR A 172 4.80 -10.73 0.06
N LEU A 173 3.58 -11.28 -0.03
CA LEU A 173 2.93 -12.03 1.05
C LEU A 173 3.75 -13.25 1.45
N ASP A 174 4.27 -13.96 0.45
CA ASP A 174 5.17 -15.09 0.64
C ASP A 174 6.42 -14.68 1.43
N GLN A 175 7.01 -13.54 1.13
CA GLN A 175 8.19 -13.06 1.85
C GLN A 175 7.84 -12.60 3.26
N TYR A 176 6.72 -11.91 3.41
CA TYR A 176 6.19 -11.50 4.70
C TYR A 176 5.96 -12.69 5.63
N ILE A 177 5.32 -13.76 5.15
CA ILE A 177 5.07 -14.99 5.91
C ILE A 177 6.39 -15.64 6.34
N GLY A 178 7.35 -15.78 5.42
CA GLY A 178 8.67 -16.34 5.75
C GLY A 178 9.39 -15.53 6.83
N ASN A 179 9.37 -14.21 6.71
CA ASN A 179 9.95 -13.33 7.72
C ASN A 179 9.19 -13.38 9.06
N THR A 180 7.86 -13.53 9.06
CA THR A 180 7.09 -13.75 10.30
C THR A 180 7.56 -15.03 10.99
N ILE A 181 7.74 -16.10 10.22
CA ILE A 181 8.22 -17.40 10.71
C ILE A 181 9.59 -17.27 11.37
N ASP A 182 10.53 -16.64 10.68
CA ASP A 182 11.89 -16.46 11.16
C ASP A 182 11.94 -15.61 12.43
N ILE A 183 11.22 -14.48 12.46
CA ILE A 183 11.13 -13.64 13.66
C ILE A 183 10.52 -14.45 14.81
N TYR A 184 9.38 -15.08 14.59
CA TYR A 184 8.65 -15.79 15.64
C TYR A 184 9.48 -16.92 16.26
N ASN A 185 10.19 -17.70 15.44
CA ASN A 185 11.06 -18.79 15.91
C ASN A 185 12.34 -18.29 16.61
N SER A 186 12.74 -17.04 16.37
CA SER A 186 13.91 -16.41 17.01
C SER A 186 13.62 -15.76 18.37
N ILE A 187 12.35 -15.71 18.80
CA ILE A 187 11.93 -15.06 20.04
C ILE A 187 12.43 -15.83 21.25
N THR A 188 13.01 -15.07 22.19
CA THR A 188 13.51 -15.58 23.47
C THR A 188 12.60 -15.17 24.65
N GLU A 189 12.79 -15.78 25.81
CA GLU A 189 12.10 -15.34 27.04
C GLU A 189 12.41 -13.87 27.40
N GLU A 190 13.63 -13.41 27.10
CA GLU A 190 14.02 -12.01 27.30
C GLU A 190 13.20 -11.06 26.41
N ASP A 191 12.97 -11.44 25.15
CA ASP A 191 12.13 -10.67 24.23
C ASP A 191 10.67 -10.60 24.70
N ILE A 192 10.13 -11.70 25.21
CA ILE A 192 8.76 -11.75 25.76
C ILE A 192 8.64 -10.82 26.97
N ASN A 193 9.59 -10.89 27.89
CA ASN A 193 9.60 -10.04 29.09
C ASN A 193 9.76 -8.55 28.72
N ALA A 194 10.59 -8.24 27.73
CA ALA A 194 10.75 -6.87 27.23
C ALA A 194 9.44 -6.35 26.58
N ALA A 195 8.76 -7.17 25.80
CA ALA A 195 7.48 -6.80 25.17
C ALA A 195 6.36 -6.60 26.21
N LEU A 196 6.31 -7.45 27.24
CA LEU A 196 5.38 -7.30 28.37
C LEU A 196 5.59 -5.97 29.09
N ALA A 197 6.85 -5.63 29.41
CA ALA A 197 7.18 -4.37 30.05
C ALA A 197 6.72 -3.15 29.23
N LYS A 198 6.97 -3.16 27.91
CA LYS A 198 6.51 -2.11 26.99
C LYS A 198 4.99 -1.99 26.90
N SER A 199 4.27 -3.11 27.01
CA SER A 199 2.80 -3.14 26.96
C SER A 199 2.12 -2.64 28.24
N GLY A 200 2.89 -2.28 29.27
CA GLY A 200 2.35 -1.94 30.60
C GLY A 200 1.85 -3.15 31.40
N SER A 201 2.19 -4.36 30.97
CA SER A 201 1.82 -5.62 31.64
C SER A 201 2.90 -6.07 32.62
N SER A 202 2.52 -6.54 33.82
CA SER A 202 3.48 -6.98 34.84
C SER A 202 4.05 -8.38 34.55
N PRO A 203 5.36 -8.63 34.73
CA PRO A 203 6.03 -9.92 34.48
C PRO A 203 5.81 -10.95 35.60
N ALA A 204 4.63 -10.97 36.24
CA ALA A 204 4.32 -11.99 37.25
C ALA A 204 4.58 -13.38 36.66
N PRO A 205 5.15 -14.34 37.43
CA PRO A 205 5.54 -15.64 36.91
C PRO A 205 4.31 -16.25 36.23
N VAL A 206 4.45 -16.50 34.93
CA VAL A 206 3.39 -16.98 34.05
C VAL A 206 2.98 -18.37 34.51
N THR A 207 2.15 -18.45 35.55
CA THR A 207 1.37 -19.65 35.81
C THR A 207 0.41 -19.77 34.64
N ARG A 208 0.55 -20.89 33.93
CA ARG A 208 -0.02 -21.33 32.65
C ARG A 208 -1.56 -21.31 32.54
N SER A 209 -2.21 -20.49 33.33
CA SER A 209 -3.65 -20.39 33.48
C SER A 209 -4.00 -18.92 33.72
N VAL A 210 -4.77 -18.35 32.79
CA VAL A 210 -5.53 -17.10 32.93
C VAL A 210 -4.77 -15.81 32.58
N LEU A 211 -4.65 -15.53 31.27
CA LEU A 211 -4.90 -14.18 30.76
C LEU A 211 -6.12 -14.26 29.83
N PRO A 212 -7.32 -13.87 30.28
CA PRO A 212 -8.55 -13.87 29.48
C PRO A 212 -8.58 -12.66 28.52
N ILE A 213 -7.46 -12.37 27.86
CA ILE A 213 -7.16 -11.01 27.38
C ILE A 213 -6.81 -10.96 25.88
N ILE A 214 -6.37 -12.05 25.28
CA ILE A 214 -5.67 -12.00 23.99
C ILE A 214 -6.57 -12.37 22.80
N ASP A 215 -7.88 -12.52 23.01
CA ASP A 215 -8.79 -12.99 21.94
C ASP A 215 -9.15 -11.86 20.95
N ASP A 216 -9.14 -10.60 21.40
CA ASP A 216 -9.49 -9.40 20.62
C ASP A 216 -8.31 -8.42 20.55
N MET A 217 -7.15 -8.92 20.12
CA MET A 217 -5.87 -8.20 20.24
C MET A 217 -5.78 -6.90 19.40
N PHE A 218 -6.66 -6.72 18.42
CA PHE A 218 -6.62 -5.57 17.50
C PHE A 218 -7.98 -4.88 17.46
N PHE A 219 -8.00 -3.61 17.87
CA PHE A 219 -9.11 -2.72 17.60
C PHE A 219 -8.71 -1.72 16.51
N TYR A 220 -9.58 -1.56 15.53
CA TYR A 220 -9.46 -0.52 14.52
C TYR A 220 -9.90 0.79 15.16
N ASP A 221 -8.97 1.71 15.37
CA ASP A 221 -9.37 3.10 15.54
C ASP A 221 -9.59 3.67 14.13
N ILE A 222 -10.85 3.89 13.80
CA ILE A 222 -11.25 4.55 12.56
C ILE A 222 -11.14 6.09 12.73
N GLU A 223 -10.76 6.58 13.91
CA GLU A 223 -10.77 8.00 14.22
C GLU A 223 -9.36 8.59 14.34
N SER A 224 -8.84 9.08 13.21
CA SER A 224 -8.26 10.41 13.23
C SER A 224 -9.07 11.31 12.30
N VAL A 225 -9.91 12.12 12.94
CA VAL A 225 -10.94 12.94 12.34
C VAL A 225 -10.30 14.12 11.61
N LYS A 226 -10.00 13.90 10.33
CA LYS A 226 -10.23 14.87 9.25
C LYS A 226 -10.39 14.11 7.92
N ASP A 227 -11.58 13.57 7.75
CA ASP A 227 -12.14 13.00 6.52
C ASP A 227 -11.51 11.72 5.96
N MET A 228 -11.82 10.65 6.70
CA MET A 228 -12.16 9.30 6.23
C MET A 228 -11.00 8.43 5.76
N GLY A 229 -10.95 7.19 6.26
CA GLY A 229 -10.31 6.04 5.61
C GLY A 229 -11.01 5.68 4.29
N ILE A 230 -11.32 6.70 3.49
CA ILE A 230 -11.83 6.67 2.15
C ILE A 230 -10.64 7.05 1.26
N PRO A 231 -10.40 6.29 0.18
CA PRO A 231 -9.38 6.62 -0.80
C PRO A 231 -9.47 8.08 -1.28
N LEU A 232 -8.34 8.80 -1.32
CA LEU A 232 -8.26 10.20 -1.74
C LEU A 232 -8.79 10.35 -3.17
N LEU A 233 -8.45 9.43 -4.07
CA LEU A 233 -8.90 9.50 -5.46
C LEU A 233 -10.40 9.21 -5.55
N LYS A 234 -11.02 9.79 -6.57
CA LYS A 234 -12.39 9.51 -7.02
C LYS A 234 -12.43 9.00 -8.46
N THR A 235 -11.27 8.95 -9.10
CA THR A 235 -11.10 8.43 -10.45
C THR A 235 -10.77 6.95 -10.37
N TYR A 236 -11.32 6.20 -11.32
CA TYR A 236 -11.04 4.80 -11.55
C TYR A 236 -10.62 4.65 -13.01
N TRP A 237 -9.57 5.37 -13.41
CA TRP A 237 -9.16 5.40 -14.82
C TRP A 237 -8.34 4.17 -15.19
N GLY A 238 -8.44 3.78 -16.45
CA GLY A 238 -7.74 2.64 -17.04
C GLY A 238 -6.71 3.06 -18.07
N GLN A 239 -6.12 2.05 -18.72
CA GLN A 239 -5.14 2.25 -19.79
C GLN A 239 -5.72 2.08 -21.20
N GLY A 240 -6.91 1.50 -21.31
CA GLY A 240 -7.59 1.20 -22.57
C GLY A 240 -8.47 2.34 -23.07
N TYR A 241 -9.45 2.01 -23.91
CA TYR A 241 -10.44 2.99 -24.35
C TYR A 241 -11.36 3.38 -23.18
N PRO A 242 -11.73 4.66 -23.00
CA PRO A 242 -11.48 5.80 -23.89
C PRO A 242 -10.14 6.53 -23.65
N TYR A 243 -9.41 6.21 -22.60
CA TYR A 243 -8.20 6.92 -22.17
C TYR A 243 -7.08 6.89 -23.22
N ASN A 244 -6.98 5.81 -24.00
CA ASN A 244 -5.98 5.66 -25.06
C ASN A 244 -6.47 6.08 -26.45
N ALA A 245 -7.63 6.72 -26.59
CA ALA A 245 -8.24 7.00 -27.90
C ALA A 245 -7.30 7.78 -28.83
N LEU A 246 -6.62 8.81 -28.32
CA LEU A 246 -5.68 9.63 -29.10
C LEU A 246 -4.37 8.90 -29.41
N VAL A 247 -3.84 8.12 -28.45
CA VAL A 247 -2.65 7.27 -28.67
C VAL A 247 -2.92 6.26 -29.78
N SER A 248 -4.06 5.57 -29.69
CA SER A 248 -4.48 4.54 -30.64
C SER A 248 -4.72 5.12 -32.04
N SER A 249 -5.35 6.30 -32.10
CA SER A 249 -5.54 7.02 -33.37
C SER A 249 -4.22 7.47 -34.00
N ALA A 250 -3.24 7.90 -33.21
CA ALA A 250 -1.96 8.38 -33.72
C ALA A 250 -1.04 7.24 -34.19
N LEU A 251 -1.09 6.08 -33.53
CA LEU A 251 -0.21 4.94 -33.81
C LEU A 251 -0.82 3.88 -34.72
N GLY A 252 -2.12 3.94 -35.00
CA GLY A 252 -2.79 3.02 -35.93
C GLY A 252 -2.97 1.61 -35.36
N GLY A 253 -3.51 1.50 -34.15
CA GLY A 253 -3.80 0.23 -33.47
C GLY A 253 -4.25 0.45 -32.02
N SER A 254 -4.50 -0.61 -31.26
CA SER A 254 -4.80 -0.48 -29.83
C SER A 254 -3.51 -0.46 -29.03
N TYR A 255 -3.14 0.72 -28.53
CA TYR A 255 -1.95 0.92 -27.71
C TYR A 255 -2.37 1.45 -26.34
N PRO A 256 -2.03 0.79 -25.22
CA PRO A 256 -2.37 1.29 -23.90
C PRO A 256 -1.65 2.60 -23.59
N THR A 257 -2.25 3.45 -22.75
CA THR A 257 -1.61 4.70 -22.28
C THR A 257 -0.32 4.46 -21.50
N GLY A 258 -0.24 3.34 -20.78
CA GLY A 258 0.82 2.99 -19.84
C GLY A 258 0.41 3.24 -18.38
N CYS A 259 0.84 2.37 -17.48
CA CYS A 259 0.52 2.45 -16.04
C CYS A 259 1.00 3.77 -15.41
N VAL A 260 2.21 4.20 -15.75
CA VAL A 260 2.77 5.49 -15.31
C VAL A 260 1.90 6.67 -15.75
N ALA A 261 1.49 6.71 -17.02
CA ALA A 261 0.66 7.81 -17.52
C ALA A 261 -0.70 7.86 -16.82
N THR A 262 -1.31 6.69 -16.63
CA THR A 262 -2.59 6.55 -15.93
C THR A 262 -2.50 6.97 -14.47
N ALA A 263 -1.47 6.52 -13.75
CA ALA A 263 -1.28 6.86 -12.35
C ALA A 263 -1.01 8.36 -12.18
N MET A 264 -0.12 8.94 -12.98
CA MET A 264 0.13 10.39 -12.95
C MET A 264 -1.14 11.20 -13.27
N ALA A 265 -1.92 10.78 -14.27
CA ALA A 265 -3.16 11.46 -14.66
C ALA A 265 -4.19 11.48 -13.53
N GLN A 266 -4.34 10.37 -12.79
CA GLN A 266 -5.26 10.30 -11.66
C GLN A 266 -4.82 11.16 -10.47
N ILE A 267 -3.51 11.23 -10.17
CA ILE A 267 -2.99 12.19 -9.17
C ILE A 267 -3.29 13.62 -9.60
N MET A 268 -3.07 13.94 -10.89
CA MET A 268 -3.36 15.27 -11.43
C MET A 268 -4.85 15.62 -11.38
N ALA A 269 -5.72 14.64 -11.62
CA ALA A 269 -7.17 14.81 -11.50
C ALA A 269 -7.60 15.06 -10.05
N TYR A 270 -7.00 14.38 -9.08
CA TYR A 270 -7.25 14.63 -7.65
C TYR A 270 -6.91 16.08 -7.28
N HIS A 271 -5.77 16.60 -7.73
CA HIS A 271 -5.38 18.00 -7.49
C HIS A 271 -6.06 19.01 -8.41
N LYS A 272 -6.75 18.55 -9.47
CA LYS A 272 -7.32 19.36 -10.56
C LYS A 272 -6.32 20.38 -11.13
N PHE A 273 -5.10 19.91 -11.41
CA PHE A 273 -3.98 20.74 -11.85
C PHE A 273 -3.07 19.96 -12.80
N PRO A 274 -2.48 20.58 -13.86
CA PRO A 274 -2.54 22.01 -14.24
C PRO A 274 -3.89 22.47 -14.79
N ASN A 275 -4.09 23.77 -14.96
CA ASN A 275 -5.30 24.33 -15.55
C ASN A 275 -5.31 24.23 -17.08
N ASN A 276 -4.14 24.26 -17.71
CA ASN A 276 -4.00 24.22 -19.15
C ASN A 276 -3.25 22.97 -19.61
N TRP A 277 -3.61 22.48 -20.79
CA TRP A 277 -2.82 21.50 -21.51
C TRP A 277 -1.83 22.22 -22.43
N TYR A 278 -0.60 21.71 -22.49
CA TYR A 278 0.54 22.34 -23.13
C TYR A 278 1.17 21.43 -24.18
N ASN A 279 1.31 21.96 -25.39
CA ASN A 279 2.13 21.35 -26.44
C ASN A 279 3.42 22.15 -26.59
N ASN A 280 4.56 21.52 -26.30
CA ASN A 280 5.90 22.14 -26.38
C ASN A 280 5.99 23.49 -25.63
N GLY A 281 5.35 23.60 -24.46
CA GLY A 281 5.35 24.82 -23.64
C GLY A 281 4.34 25.89 -24.05
N VAL A 282 3.52 25.64 -25.07
CA VAL A 282 2.44 26.55 -25.50
C VAL A 282 1.10 26.06 -24.94
N PRO A 283 0.34 26.88 -24.19
CA PRO A 283 -0.98 26.50 -23.70
C PRO A 283 -1.96 26.44 -24.87
N LEU A 284 -2.68 25.32 -25.02
CA LEU A 284 -3.61 25.11 -26.12
C LEU A 284 -5.08 25.31 -25.71
N ALA A 285 -5.48 24.76 -24.57
CA ALA A 285 -6.78 25.03 -23.94
C ALA A 285 -6.74 24.69 -22.44
N ARG A 286 -7.89 24.85 -21.78
CA ARG A 286 -8.04 24.52 -20.36
C ARG A 286 -8.53 23.08 -20.17
N TYR A 287 -8.02 22.40 -19.16
CA TYR A 287 -8.58 21.15 -18.68
C TYR A 287 -9.93 21.41 -18.01
N ASN A 288 -10.97 20.68 -18.43
CA ASN A 288 -12.26 20.65 -17.74
C ASN A 288 -12.26 19.49 -16.74
N TRP A 289 -11.52 19.65 -15.64
CA TRP A 289 -11.33 18.59 -14.63
C TRP A 289 -12.64 18.00 -14.13
N ASP A 290 -13.67 18.82 -13.89
CA ASP A 290 -14.96 18.32 -13.43
C ASP A 290 -15.65 17.44 -14.48
N ALA A 291 -15.53 17.77 -15.77
CA ALA A 291 -16.05 16.91 -16.84
C ALA A 291 -15.25 15.61 -16.98
N MET A 292 -13.92 15.71 -16.91
CA MET A 292 -13.01 14.57 -17.00
C MET A 292 -13.25 13.58 -15.85
N ILE A 293 -13.37 14.06 -14.62
CA ILE A 293 -13.58 13.22 -13.42
C ILE A 293 -14.98 12.59 -13.42
N SER A 294 -16.01 13.33 -13.84
CA SER A 294 -17.39 12.80 -13.91
C SER A 294 -17.64 11.86 -15.09
N GLY A 295 -16.62 11.58 -15.92
CA GLY A 295 -16.75 10.68 -17.08
C GLY A 295 -17.62 11.24 -18.20
N ARG A 296 -17.85 12.57 -18.24
CA ARG A 296 -18.55 13.20 -19.36
C ARG A 296 -17.69 13.08 -20.62
N ALA A 297 -18.32 12.84 -21.76
CA ALA A 297 -17.65 12.66 -23.05
C ALA A 297 -16.83 13.90 -23.43
N ASP A 298 -15.56 13.91 -23.05
CA ASP A 298 -14.54 14.89 -23.40
C ASP A 298 -13.24 14.14 -23.68
N ASN A 299 -12.53 14.54 -24.72
CA ASN A 299 -11.22 13.99 -25.04
C ASN A 299 -10.13 14.44 -24.05
N GLY A 300 -10.47 15.28 -23.06
CA GLY A 300 -9.53 15.83 -22.07
C GLY A 300 -8.68 14.79 -21.36
N VAL A 301 -9.25 13.63 -20.97
CA VAL A 301 -8.46 12.56 -20.33
C VAL A 301 -7.49 11.93 -21.32
N ALA A 302 -7.92 11.63 -22.54
CA ALA A 302 -7.04 11.08 -23.57
C ALA A 302 -5.92 12.05 -23.96
N THR A 303 -6.22 13.36 -23.99
CA THR A 303 -5.22 14.42 -24.18
C THR A 303 -4.19 14.43 -23.06
N LEU A 304 -4.64 14.40 -21.80
CA LEU A 304 -3.75 14.36 -20.64
C LEU A 304 -2.82 13.12 -20.68
N MET A 305 -3.36 11.96 -21.05
CA MET A 305 -2.58 10.72 -21.18
C MET A 305 -1.46 10.84 -22.23
N VAL A 306 -1.74 11.49 -23.37
CA VAL A 306 -0.72 11.76 -24.40
C VAL A 306 0.33 12.76 -23.90
N GLU A 307 -0.10 13.83 -23.22
CA GLU A 307 0.83 14.84 -22.70
C GLU A 307 1.80 14.29 -21.66
N ILE A 308 1.29 13.45 -20.76
CA ILE A 308 2.13 12.75 -19.79
C ILE A 308 3.04 11.78 -20.54
N GLY A 309 2.50 10.99 -21.46
CA GLY A 309 3.27 10.05 -22.29
C GLY A 309 4.46 10.70 -22.99
N GLN A 310 4.28 11.88 -23.56
CA GLN A 310 5.37 12.66 -24.17
C GLN A 310 6.43 13.08 -23.16
N ARG A 311 6.02 13.57 -21.98
CA ARG A 311 6.94 14.07 -20.94
C ARG A 311 7.74 12.96 -20.26
N VAL A 312 7.13 11.79 -20.10
CA VAL A 312 7.83 10.61 -19.61
C VAL A 312 8.55 9.85 -20.72
N GLN A 313 8.54 10.32 -21.98
CA GLN A 313 9.19 9.62 -23.11
C GLN A 313 8.68 8.17 -23.26
N MET A 314 7.36 8.00 -23.22
CA MET A 314 6.71 6.69 -23.24
C MET A 314 7.06 5.87 -24.49
N GLY A 315 7.55 4.65 -24.26
CA GLY A 315 7.68 3.63 -25.29
C GLY A 315 6.37 2.88 -25.45
N TYR A 316 5.56 3.26 -26.44
CA TYR A 316 4.27 2.62 -26.72
C TYR A 316 4.42 1.26 -27.42
N SER A 317 3.70 0.26 -26.96
CA SER A 317 3.63 -1.08 -27.57
C SER A 317 2.24 -1.71 -27.35
N PRO A 318 1.71 -2.51 -28.28
CA PRO A 318 0.38 -3.12 -28.14
C PRO A 318 0.25 -4.00 -26.88
N ASN A 319 1.36 -4.57 -26.40
CA ASN A 319 1.40 -5.49 -25.25
C ASN A 319 1.76 -4.78 -23.93
N GLY A 320 1.83 -3.45 -23.90
CA GLY A 320 2.17 -2.67 -22.71
C GLY A 320 3.13 -1.53 -23.01
N SER A 321 2.78 -0.33 -22.55
CA SER A 321 3.57 0.89 -22.73
C SER A 321 4.41 1.16 -21.49
N ASN A 322 5.70 1.49 -21.66
CA ASN A 322 6.66 1.61 -20.56
C ASN A 322 7.51 2.88 -20.66
N THR A 323 8.08 3.29 -19.53
CA THR A 323 9.06 4.38 -19.43
C THR A 323 10.08 4.07 -18.34
N ASP A 324 11.20 4.79 -18.35
CA ASP A 324 12.17 4.81 -17.26
C ASP A 324 11.60 5.59 -16.06
N ALA A 325 11.72 5.03 -14.85
CA ALA A 325 11.20 5.64 -13.63
C ALA A 325 11.83 7.01 -13.35
N ASP A 326 13.08 7.22 -13.78
CA ASP A 326 13.79 8.49 -13.63
C ASP A 326 13.13 9.66 -14.40
N ASN A 327 12.31 9.36 -15.41
CA ASN A 327 11.59 10.39 -16.16
C ASN A 327 10.38 10.96 -15.39
N ILE A 328 9.87 10.24 -14.38
CA ILE A 328 8.58 10.55 -13.75
C ILE A 328 8.65 11.86 -12.95
N ALA A 329 9.67 12.04 -12.12
CA ALA A 329 9.84 13.26 -11.33
C ALA A 329 9.97 14.49 -12.23
N GLY A 330 10.79 14.41 -13.28
CA GLY A 330 10.93 15.49 -14.26
C GLY A 330 9.62 15.80 -14.99
N ALA A 331 8.82 14.79 -15.32
CA ALA A 331 7.52 14.97 -15.95
C ALA A 331 6.52 15.69 -15.03
N PHE A 332 6.47 15.37 -13.73
CA PHE A 332 5.68 16.12 -12.74
C PHE A 332 6.13 17.58 -12.67
N VAL A 333 7.43 17.83 -12.54
CA VAL A 333 7.98 19.20 -12.49
C VAL A 333 7.61 20.00 -13.75
N ASN A 334 7.71 19.40 -14.93
CA ASN A 334 7.32 20.03 -16.20
C ASN A 334 5.79 20.27 -16.31
N MET A 335 4.99 19.57 -15.53
CA MET A 335 3.55 19.76 -15.38
C MET A 335 3.20 20.73 -14.23
N GLY A 336 4.19 21.38 -13.63
CA GLY A 336 4.01 22.40 -12.59
C GLY A 336 3.90 21.85 -11.17
N TYR A 337 4.29 20.60 -10.93
CA TYR A 337 4.29 19.98 -9.61
C TYR A 337 5.62 20.17 -8.88
N ILE A 338 5.55 20.06 -7.56
CA ILE A 338 6.68 19.66 -6.73
C ILE A 338 6.58 18.15 -6.54
N SER A 339 7.68 17.44 -6.78
CA SER A 339 7.77 15.99 -6.62
C SER A 339 9.10 15.62 -5.96
N SER A 340 9.12 14.55 -5.17
CA SER A 340 10.37 13.96 -4.69
C SER A 340 10.96 12.99 -5.73
N SER A 341 12.20 12.56 -5.51
CA SER A 341 12.69 11.33 -6.12
C SER A 341 11.99 10.11 -5.50
N PHE A 342 12.06 8.97 -6.18
CA PHE A 342 11.66 7.70 -5.57
C PHE A 342 12.54 7.35 -4.37
N MET A 343 11.94 6.73 -3.37
CA MET A 343 12.60 6.19 -2.17
C MET A 343 12.05 4.81 -1.85
N SER A 344 12.77 4.01 -1.07
CA SER A 344 12.26 2.70 -0.62
C SER A 344 10.91 2.84 0.08
N PHE A 345 10.05 1.83 -0.06
CA PHE A 345 8.75 1.78 0.61
C PHE A 345 8.90 2.10 2.11
N ASN A 346 8.18 3.12 2.58
CA ASN A 346 8.28 3.59 3.95
C ASN A 346 6.90 4.03 4.48
N PRO A 347 6.34 3.30 5.47
CA PRO A 347 5.02 3.60 6.04
C PRO A 347 4.88 5.04 6.56
N ALA A 348 5.88 5.58 7.25
CA ALA A 348 5.80 6.92 7.82
C ALA A 348 5.70 8.01 6.74
N HIS A 349 6.45 7.86 5.65
CA HIS A 349 6.36 8.76 4.50
C HIS A 349 5.02 8.64 3.76
N ILE A 350 4.47 7.43 3.64
CA ILE A 350 3.14 7.21 3.05
C ILE A 350 2.08 7.92 3.89
N MET A 351 2.02 7.63 5.19
CA MET A 351 1.04 8.24 6.10
C MET A 351 1.11 9.77 6.08
N THR A 352 2.32 10.33 6.17
CA THR A 352 2.52 11.79 6.15
C THR A 352 2.08 12.40 4.82
N SER A 353 2.37 11.74 3.69
CA SER A 353 1.96 12.18 2.37
C SER A 353 0.44 12.19 2.23
N ILE A 354 -0.23 11.08 2.57
CA ILE A 354 -1.68 10.96 2.51
C ILE A 354 -2.37 11.98 3.42
N ASN A 355 -1.91 12.13 4.67
CA ASN A 355 -2.44 13.14 5.59
C ASN A 355 -2.23 14.59 5.11
N SER A 356 -1.25 14.81 4.24
CA SER A 356 -1.02 16.10 3.58
C SER A 356 -1.82 16.27 2.29
N GLY A 357 -2.76 15.36 1.99
CA GLY A 357 -3.54 15.36 0.76
C GLY A 357 -2.69 15.08 -0.48
N CYS A 358 -1.63 14.28 -0.36
CA CYS A 358 -0.74 13.92 -1.45
C CYS A 358 -0.80 12.40 -1.67
N PRO A 359 -1.58 11.91 -2.66
CA PRO A 359 -1.52 10.51 -3.07
C PRO A 359 -0.08 10.10 -3.43
N VAL A 360 0.28 8.87 -3.14
CA VAL A 360 1.64 8.36 -3.26
C VAL A 360 1.74 7.48 -4.50
N LEU A 361 2.63 7.83 -5.42
CA LEU A 361 2.95 6.95 -6.54
C LEU A 361 3.87 5.82 -6.05
N ILE A 362 3.67 4.61 -6.53
CA ILE A 362 4.46 3.44 -6.15
C ILE A 362 4.83 2.61 -7.39
N ASN A 363 6.09 2.17 -7.44
CA ASN A 363 6.61 1.25 -8.44
C ASN A 363 7.02 -0.05 -7.77
N GLY A 364 6.52 -1.17 -8.29
CA GLY A 364 7.04 -2.51 -8.01
C GLY A 364 7.70 -3.08 -9.26
N TYR A 365 8.76 -3.88 -9.09
CA TYR A 365 9.48 -4.49 -10.22
C TYR A 365 9.58 -6.01 -10.14
N ASP A 366 9.19 -6.68 -11.24
CA ASP A 366 9.18 -8.15 -11.39
C ASP A 366 10.32 -8.70 -12.24
N THR A 367 11.00 -7.83 -12.96
CA THR A 367 12.06 -8.19 -13.91
C THR A 367 13.26 -7.26 -13.72
N LYS A 368 14.44 -7.84 -13.45
CA LYS A 368 15.75 -7.15 -13.48
C LYS A 368 16.55 -7.69 -14.67
N THR A 369 16.82 -6.83 -15.66
CA THR A 369 17.65 -7.18 -16.82
C THR A 369 19.00 -6.50 -16.73
N VAL A 370 20.07 -7.27 -16.55
CA VAL A 370 21.45 -6.78 -16.53
C VAL A 370 22.11 -7.01 -17.89
N THR A 371 22.50 -5.93 -18.56
CA THR A 371 23.32 -5.94 -19.78
C THR A 371 24.79 -5.98 -19.39
N LEU A 372 25.55 -6.90 -19.98
CA LEU A 372 26.98 -7.05 -19.76
C LEU A 372 27.78 -6.45 -20.92
N SER A 373 28.98 -5.95 -20.63
CA SER A 373 29.99 -5.64 -21.63
C SER A 373 30.54 -6.93 -22.25
N PHE A 374 31.34 -6.79 -23.30
CA PHE A 374 32.07 -7.91 -23.91
C PHE A 374 33.03 -8.63 -22.94
N LEU A 375 33.40 -7.98 -21.82
CA LEU A 375 34.23 -8.55 -20.75
C LEU A 375 33.41 -9.20 -19.63
N GLY A 376 32.09 -9.32 -19.79
CA GLY A 376 31.20 -9.88 -18.77
C GLY A 376 30.93 -8.93 -17.59
N ILE A 377 31.25 -7.64 -17.71
CA ILE A 377 31.03 -6.64 -16.66
C ILE A 377 29.64 -6.02 -16.82
N PRO A 378 28.80 -5.93 -15.75
CA PRO A 378 27.53 -5.21 -15.80
C PRO A 378 27.71 -3.75 -16.24
N ILE A 379 27.01 -3.35 -17.30
CA ILE A 379 27.04 -1.98 -17.85
C ILE A 379 25.69 -1.27 -17.79
N LYS A 380 24.59 -2.01 -17.70
CA LYS A 380 23.24 -1.43 -17.57
C LYS A 380 22.31 -2.39 -16.86
N THR A 381 21.57 -1.91 -15.88
CA THR A 381 20.47 -2.66 -15.26
C THR A 381 19.16 -1.96 -15.63
N LYS A 382 18.19 -2.73 -16.13
CA LYS A 382 16.82 -2.26 -16.38
C LYS A 382 15.86 -3.00 -15.49
N TYR A 383 14.84 -2.30 -15.01
CA TYR A 383 13.74 -2.91 -14.29
C TYR A 383 12.44 -2.79 -15.11
N THR A 384 11.60 -3.81 -15.08
CA THR A 384 10.24 -3.80 -15.63
C THR A 384 9.28 -4.18 -14.51
N GLY A 385 8.10 -3.59 -14.51
CA GLY A 385 7.19 -3.66 -13.39
C GLY A 385 5.90 -2.89 -13.63
N HIS A 386 5.22 -2.54 -12.54
CA HIS A 386 3.94 -1.86 -12.53
C HIS A 386 4.00 -0.62 -11.65
N THR A 387 3.25 0.40 -12.05
CA THR A 387 3.11 1.66 -11.33
C THR A 387 1.65 1.84 -10.95
N TRP A 388 1.40 2.05 -9.66
CA TRP A 388 0.06 2.29 -9.12
C TRP A 388 0.11 3.41 -8.08
N ILE A 389 -1.03 3.68 -7.44
CA ILE A 389 -1.17 4.75 -6.45
C ILE A 389 -1.59 4.15 -5.11
N ILE A 390 -0.93 4.56 -4.04
CA ILE A 390 -1.47 4.46 -2.69
C ILE A 390 -2.16 5.78 -2.38
N ASP A 391 -3.46 5.73 -2.08
CA ASP A 391 -4.27 6.92 -1.88
C ASP A 391 -5.10 6.87 -0.59
N GLY A 392 -4.85 5.88 0.26
CA GLY A 392 -5.45 5.78 1.59
C GLY A 392 -4.64 4.86 2.49
N PHE A 393 -4.80 5.02 3.79
CA PHE A 393 -4.30 4.05 4.77
C PHE A 393 -5.33 3.84 5.90
N ARG A 394 -5.27 2.67 6.55
CA ARG A 394 -5.98 2.41 7.80
C ARG A 394 -4.97 2.06 8.88
N SER A 395 -5.18 2.63 10.07
CA SER A 395 -4.36 2.37 11.24
C SER A 395 -5.01 1.37 12.17
N ARG A 396 -4.17 0.69 12.98
CA ARG A 396 -4.61 -0.21 14.03
C ARG A 396 -3.92 0.12 15.34
N TYR A 397 -4.60 -0.17 16.42
CA TYR A 397 -4.02 -0.17 17.74
C TYR A 397 -4.08 -1.58 18.32
N LEU A 398 -3.04 -1.95 19.05
CA LEU A 398 -3.03 -3.18 19.81
C LEU A 398 -3.71 -2.91 21.15
N VAL A 399 -4.62 -3.77 21.56
CA VAL A 399 -5.17 -3.71 22.92
C VAL A 399 -4.63 -4.89 23.71
N VAL A 400 -3.90 -4.58 24.78
CA VAL A 400 -3.35 -5.57 25.72
C VAL A 400 -3.90 -5.26 27.10
N ASN A 401 -4.57 -6.21 27.73
CA ASN A 401 -5.19 -6.06 29.06
C ASN A 401 -6.16 -4.84 29.14
N LYS A 402 -6.94 -4.55 28.09
CA LYS A 402 -7.81 -3.35 27.96
C LYS A 402 -7.07 -2.00 27.92
N THR A 403 -5.77 -2.04 27.68
CA THR A 403 -4.92 -0.86 27.51
C THR A 403 -4.56 -0.74 26.03
N ILE A 404 -4.69 0.46 25.46
CA ILE A 404 -4.20 0.74 24.11
C ILE A 404 -2.67 0.81 24.17
N VAL A 405 -2.03 0.02 23.31
CA VAL A 405 -0.59 0.04 23.10
C VAL A 405 -0.29 0.52 21.69
N ASN A 406 0.60 1.51 21.59
CA ASN A 406 1.00 2.09 20.33
C ASN A 406 1.92 1.14 19.55
N LEU A 407 1.79 1.12 18.22
CA LEU A 407 2.65 0.34 17.33
C LEU A 407 3.68 1.26 16.66
N GLN A 408 4.93 0.79 16.54
CA GLN A 408 5.97 1.51 15.80
C GLN A 408 5.57 1.77 14.34
N ASN A 409 4.89 0.80 13.71
CA ASN A 409 4.22 0.99 12.45
C ASN A 409 2.70 0.97 12.67
N PRO A 410 2.04 2.13 12.79
CA PRO A 410 0.60 2.19 12.96
C PRO A 410 -0.15 1.99 11.63
N MET A 411 0.51 2.01 10.46
CA MET A 411 -0.13 1.76 9.16
C MET A 411 -0.35 0.26 8.96
N GLN A 412 -1.59 -0.21 9.12
CA GLN A 412 -1.91 -1.63 8.91
C GLN A 412 -2.31 -1.92 7.47
N TYR A 413 -3.13 -1.07 6.84
CA TYR A 413 -3.56 -1.26 5.46
C TYR A 413 -3.24 -0.04 4.61
N VAL A 414 -3.01 -0.29 3.34
CA VAL A 414 -2.94 0.73 2.29
C VAL A 414 -4.03 0.46 1.27
N HIS A 415 -4.68 1.51 0.79
CA HIS A 415 -5.56 1.40 -0.37
C HIS A 415 -4.73 1.59 -1.64
N CYS A 416 -4.90 0.69 -2.60
CA CYS A 416 -4.20 0.69 -3.88
C CYS A 416 -5.19 0.97 -5.01
N ASN A 417 -4.95 2.02 -5.79
CA ASN A 417 -5.57 2.24 -7.10
C ASN A 417 -4.61 1.82 -8.21
N LEU A 418 -4.99 0.78 -8.95
CA LEU A 418 -4.12 0.05 -9.87
C LEU A 418 -4.09 0.61 -11.28
N GLY A 419 -4.99 1.55 -11.60
CA GLY A 419 -5.12 2.12 -12.94
C GLY A 419 -5.74 1.17 -13.96
N TRP A 420 -6.68 0.32 -13.52
CA TRP A 420 -7.39 -0.66 -14.36
C TRP A 420 -8.92 -0.54 -14.23
N ASP A 421 -9.47 0.67 -14.40
CA ASP A 421 -10.94 0.86 -14.40
C ASP A 421 -11.62 0.48 -13.07
N GLY A 422 -10.90 0.67 -11.96
CA GLY A 422 -11.28 0.29 -10.60
C GLY A 422 -11.24 -1.22 -10.35
N TYR A 423 -10.83 -2.01 -11.35
CA TYR A 423 -10.70 -3.44 -11.22
C TYR A 423 -9.49 -3.76 -10.34
N CYS A 424 -9.76 -4.49 -9.26
CA CYS A 424 -8.82 -4.91 -8.23
C CYS A 424 -8.24 -3.79 -7.38
N ASP A 425 -8.81 -2.59 -7.45
CA ASP A 425 -8.57 -1.57 -6.44
C ASP A 425 -9.09 -2.07 -5.08
N GLY A 426 -8.38 -1.72 -4.01
CA GLY A 426 -8.79 -2.18 -2.69
C GLY A 426 -7.76 -1.98 -1.59
N TRP A 427 -8.10 -2.49 -0.41
CA TRP A 427 -7.28 -2.43 0.79
C TRP A 427 -6.40 -3.66 0.91
N TYR A 428 -5.11 -3.46 1.10
CA TYR A 428 -4.12 -4.52 1.21
C TYR A 428 -3.32 -4.35 2.51
N LEU A 429 -2.98 -5.47 3.16
CA LEU A 429 -2.18 -5.46 4.38
C LEU A 429 -0.81 -4.81 4.10
N GLY A 430 -0.56 -3.64 4.67
CA GLY A 430 0.61 -2.80 4.44
C GLY A 430 1.93 -3.45 4.86
N ASP A 431 1.91 -4.26 5.92
CA ASP A 431 3.08 -5.01 6.39
C ASP A 431 3.61 -5.99 5.34
N VAL A 432 2.75 -6.46 4.41
CA VAL A 432 3.17 -7.30 3.28
C VAL A 432 4.15 -6.55 2.38
N PHE A 433 3.88 -5.28 2.09
CA PHE A 433 4.75 -4.42 1.27
C PHE A 433 5.99 -3.95 2.04
N TYR A 434 5.87 -3.70 3.35
CA TYR A 434 6.97 -3.21 4.17
C TYR A 434 7.98 -4.29 4.55
N ALA A 435 7.54 -5.52 4.84
CA ALA A 435 8.41 -6.63 5.22
C ALA A 435 9.07 -7.32 4.02
N ALA A 436 8.66 -6.98 2.79
CA ALA A 436 9.35 -7.36 1.57
C ALA A 436 10.72 -6.63 1.45
N PRO A 437 11.71 -7.15 0.71
CA PRO A 437 13.12 -6.95 1.00
C PRO A 437 13.60 -5.49 0.94
N GLY A 438 13.83 -4.94 2.13
CA GLY A 438 14.91 -4.01 2.44
C GLY A 438 15.90 -4.58 3.48
N MET A 439 15.78 -5.86 3.84
CA MET A 439 16.56 -6.53 4.90
C MET A 439 17.34 -7.77 4.43
N ILE A 440 17.24 -8.17 3.15
CA ILE A 440 18.17 -9.13 2.58
C ILE A 440 19.28 -8.31 1.92
N PRO A 441 20.53 -8.33 2.40
CA PRO A 441 21.65 -7.83 1.61
C PRO A 441 21.56 -8.50 0.25
N GLU A 442 21.56 -7.74 -0.85
CA GLU A 442 21.76 -8.34 -2.17
C GLU A 442 23.00 -9.25 -2.02
N PRO A 443 22.89 -10.57 -2.22
CA PRO A 443 24.08 -11.39 -2.22
C PRO A 443 25.00 -10.81 -3.29
N ASP A 444 26.22 -10.42 -2.89
CA ASP A 444 27.25 -9.97 -3.83
C ASP A 444 27.32 -10.97 -5.00
N PRO A 445 27.27 -10.49 -6.26
CA PRO A 445 27.04 -11.37 -7.40
C PRO A 445 28.31 -12.20 -7.68
N PRO A 446 28.14 -13.39 -8.26
CA PRO A 446 28.23 -13.39 -9.72
C PRO A 446 27.17 -14.28 -10.39
N VAL A 447 26.84 -13.89 -11.63
CA VAL A 447 26.10 -14.67 -12.63
C VAL A 447 24.57 -14.68 -12.52
N GLN A 448 23.96 -13.90 -13.43
CA GLN A 448 22.63 -14.08 -14.03
C GLN A 448 21.43 -14.34 -13.09
N GLN A 449 20.52 -13.38 -13.03
CA GLN A 449 19.11 -13.71 -12.84
C GLN A 449 18.30 -13.15 -14.02
N ARG A 450 17.84 -14.04 -14.90
CA ARG A 450 16.53 -13.84 -15.53
C ARG A 450 15.52 -14.39 -14.52
N SER A 451 14.78 -13.53 -13.80
CA SER A 451 13.50 -14.02 -13.28
C SER A 451 12.65 -14.38 -14.49
N GLN A 452 12.43 -15.67 -14.72
CA GLN A 452 11.57 -16.17 -15.78
C GLN A 452 10.14 -16.38 -15.27
N THR A 453 9.78 -15.79 -14.13
CA THR A 453 8.41 -15.81 -13.61
C THR A 453 7.82 -14.41 -13.78
N PRO A 454 7.04 -14.18 -14.85
CA PRO A 454 6.26 -12.95 -14.98
C PRO A 454 5.46 -12.69 -13.69
N ASN A 455 5.37 -11.43 -13.29
CA ASN A 455 4.64 -10.98 -12.12
C ASN A 455 5.16 -11.43 -10.74
N ASN A 456 6.42 -11.85 -10.62
CA ASN A 456 7.08 -12.04 -9.32
C ASN A 456 7.90 -10.79 -8.94
N TYR A 457 7.29 -9.88 -8.17
CA TYR A 457 7.77 -8.52 -7.89
C TYR A 457 8.89 -8.45 -6.82
N GLN A 458 9.81 -9.41 -6.85
CA GLN A 458 10.83 -9.62 -5.82
C GLN A 458 11.96 -8.58 -5.76
N TYR A 459 12.08 -7.68 -6.75
CA TYR A 459 13.33 -6.92 -6.93
C TYR A 459 13.40 -5.60 -6.16
N LYS A 460 12.35 -4.78 -6.24
CA LYS A 460 12.33 -3.46 -5.59
C LYS A 460 10.90 -2.95 -5.50
N LEU A 461 10.59 -2.30 -4.38
CA LEU A 461 9.37 -1.53 -4.17
C LEU A 461 9.75 -0.12 -3.71
N GLU A 462 9.37 0.89 -4.49
CA GLU A 462 9.73 2.29 -4.23
C GLU A 462 8.53 3.21 -4.38
N ILE A 463 8.52 4.27 -3.58
CA ILE A 463 7.44 5.24 -3.49
C ILE A 463 7.95 6.64 -3.85
N MET A 464 7.08 7.44 -4.44
CA MET A 464 7.26 8.88 -4.62
C MET A 464 6.16 9.60 -3.81
N PRO A 465 6.42 9.87 -2.52
CA PRO A 465 5.51 10.63 -1.68
C PRO A 465 5.60 12.14 -2.00
N TYR A 466 4.68 12.92 -1.43
CA TYR A 466 4.71 14.38 -1.48
C TYR A 466 4.71 14.98 -2.90
N VAL A 467 3.92 14.39 -3.79
CA VAL A 467 3.61 14.98 -5.09
C VAL A 467 2.42 15.93 -4.93
N TYR A 468 2.64 17.23 -5.17
CA TYR A 468 1.58 18.25 -5.08
C TYR A 468 1.84 19.43 -6.03
N PRO A 469 0.80 20.18 -6.46
CA PRO A 469 0.96 21.35 -7.31
C PRO A 469 1.91 22.37 -6.68
N ASN A 470 2.79 22.97 -7.49
CA ASN A 470 3.60 24.09 -7.01
C ASN A 470 2.67 25.28 -6.68
N PRO A 471 2.60 25.74 -5.41
CA PRO A 471 1.66 26.77 -5.01
C PRO A 471 1.81 28.08 -5.79
N ALA A 472 3.03 28.43 -6.22
CA ALA A 472 3.27 29.63 -7.02
C ALA A 472 2.63 29.50 -8.41
N LEU A 473 2.77 28.35 -9.06
CA LEU A 473 2.20 28.10 -10.39
C LEU A 473 0.67 27.93 -10.32
N GLN A 474 0.18 27.26 -9.29
CA GLN A 474 -1.25 27.09 -9.05
C GLN A 474 -1.95 28.45 -8.88
N ASN A 475 -1.36 29.36 -8.09
CA ASN A 475 -1.89 30.72 -7.90
C ASN A 475 -1.87 31.58 -9.17
N MET A 476 -0.94 31.32 -10.10
CA MET A 476 -0.87 32.00 -11.40
C MET A 476 -1.80 31.38 -12.45
N GLY A 477 -2.49 30.28 -12.11
CA GLY A 477 -3.40 29.59 -13.02
C GLY A 477 -2.70 28.82 -14.13
N TYR A 478 -1.46 28.35 -13.91
CA TYR A 478 -0.69 27.48 -14.80
C TYR A 478 -1.51 26.27 -15.25
#